data_AF-A0A1V9ZYJ8-F1
#
_entry.id   AF-A0A1V9ZYJ8-F1
#
_cell.length_a   1.000
_cell.length_b   1.000
_cell.length_c   1.000
_cell.angle_alpha   90.00
_cell.angle_beta   90.00
_cell.angle_gamma   90.00
#
_symmetry.space_group_name_H-M   'P 1'
#
loop_
_entity.id
_entity.type
_entity.pdbx_description
1 polymer ?
#
loop_
_entity_poly.entity_id
_entity_poly.type
_entity_poly.pdbx_seq_one_letter_code
_entity_poly.pdbx_strand_id
1 'polypeptide(L)'
;MQTTYPTPEYWSTPSVRAASMSPVRSRSSTWDSVYSLDSQRLSLSNFEENEKMNHVMRIETPKDWCRGQAANVNWTILDPTFQPAVLRIEVCNTAWDVPTTIAEHAPNTGMYEWKRVHWGMPIQGDYFIKMYAISELGVLELVAQSLMFAIVQ
;
A
#
# COMPACT_ATOMS: atom_id res chain seq x y z
N MET A 1 -61.46 -29.70 14.44
CA MET A 1 -61.19 -28.76 15.54
C MET A 1 -60.06 -29.34 16.38
N GLN A 2 -59.06 -28.49 16.66
CA GLN A 2 -57.96 -28.63 17.64
C GLN A 2 -57.00 -29.83 17.50
N THR A 3 -55.79 -29.53 17.01
CA THR A 3 -54.59 -30.33 17.31
C THR A 3 -53.59 -29.41 18.01
N THR A 4 -53.39 -29.67 19.30
CA THR A 4 -52.53 -28.93 20.23
C THR A 4 -51.10 -29.47 20.13
N TYR A 5 -50.12 -28.59 19.95
CA TYR A 5 -48.69 -28.92 20.01
C TYR A 5 -48.19 -28.95 21.47
N PRO A 6 -47.28 -29.87 21.84
CA PRO A 6 -46.68 -29.89 23.17
C PRO A 6 -45.51 -28.89 23.30
N THR A 7 -45.42 -28.29 24.49
CA THR A 7 -44.44 -27.31 24.98
C THR A 7 -43.08 -27.93 25.34
N PRO A 8 -41.94 -27.24 25.15
CA PRO A 8 -40.64 -27.68 25.65
C PRO A 8 -40.26 -26.97 26.96
N GLU A 9 -40.41 -27.67 28.08
CA GLU A 9 -39.81 -27.28 29.37
C GLU A 9 -38.57 -28.15 29.61
N TYR A 10 -37.37 -27.61 29.33
CA TYR A 10 -36.14 -28.20 29.87
C TYR A 10 -35.06 -27.13 30.08
N TRP A 11 -35.32 -26.24 31.04
CA TRP A 11 -34.27 -25.45 31.67
C TRP A 11 -34.33 -25.70 33.17
N SER A 12 -33.35 -26.43 33.72
CA SER A 12 -32.48 -25.95 34.80
C SER A 12 -31.65 -27.08 35.41
N THR A 13 -30.38 -26.76 35.62
CA THR A 13 -29.30 -27.58 36.19
C THR A 13 -29.44 -27.80 37.69
N PRO A 14 -28.60 -28.67 38.29
CA PRO A 14 -27.73 -28.11 39.30
C PRO A 14 -26.24 -28.52 39.20
N SER A 15 -25.44 -27.55 39.62
CA SER A 15 -23.98 -27.49 39.75
C SER A 15 -23.44 -28.34 40.90
N VAL A 16 -22.31 -29.04 40.71
CA VAL A 16 -21.29 -29.25 41.76
C VAL A 16 -19.89 -29.33 41.12
N ARG A 17 -18.95 -28.58 41.71
CA ARG A 17 -17.51 -28.49 41.39
C ARG A 17 -16.74 -29.73 41.84
N ALA A 18 -15.69 -30.14 41.10
CA ALA A 18 -14.31 -30.28 41.61
C ALA A 18 -13.36 -30.75 40.50
N ALA A 19 -12.12 -30.28 40.62
CA ALA A 19 -11.03 -30.32 39.65
C ALA A 19 -10.42 -31.70 39.41
N SER A 20 -9.83 -31.92 38.22
CA SER A 20 -8.37 -31.99 38.03
C SER A 20 -7.98 -32.52 36.64
N MET A 21 -6.84 -31.99 36.17
CA MET A 21 -5.99 -32.47 35.06
C MET A 21 -6.45 -32.20 33.62
N SER A 22 -6.16 -30.99 33.13
CA SER A 22 -6.03 -30.73 31.70
C SER A 22 -4.64 -31.18 31.22
N PRO A 23 -4.51 -32.00 30.16
CA PRO A 23 -3.22 -32.11 29.49
C PRO A 23 -2.93 -30.76 28.80
N VAL A 24 -1.81 -30.16 29.18
CA VAL A 24 -1.25 -28.97 28.52
C VAL A 24 -1.01 -29.33 27.06
N ARG A 25 -1.89 -28.84 26.18
CA ARG A 25 -1.67 -28.89 24.74
C ARG A 25 -0.66 -27.79 24.41
N SER A 26 0.62 -28.12 24.56
CA SER A 26 1.73 -27.31 24.06
C SER A 26 1.56 -27.17 22.56
N ARG A 27 0.98 -26.05 22.11
CA ARG A 27 1.12 -25.60 20.72
C ARG A 27 2.48 -24.92 20.66
N SER A 28 3.50 -25.73 20.41
CA SER A 28 4.83 -25.27 20.03
C SER A 28 4.69 -24.32 18.84
N SER A 29 5.13 -23.09 19.02
CA SER A 29 5.28 -22.11 17.94
C SER A 29 6.33 -22.64 16.96
N THR A 30 5.92 -23.11 15.79
CA THR A 30 6.84 -23.51 14.70
C THR A 30 7.27 -22.33 13.82
N TRP A 31 7.22 -21.10 14.32
CA TRP A 31 7.70 -19.93 13.58
C TRP A 31 9.19 -19.59 13.81
N ASP A 32 9.85 -20.27 14.75
CA ASP A 32 11.29 -20.14 14.95
C ASP A 32 12.03 -21.28 14.24
N SER A 33 12.27 -21.16 12.93
CA SER A 33 13.39 -21.81 12.20
C SER A 33 13.24 -21.60 10.69
N VAL A 34 13.50 -20.39 10.22
CA VAL A 34 14.08 -20.16 8.89
C VAL A 34 14.87 -18.87 9.00
N TYR A 35 16.07 -18.88 8.45
CA TYR A 35 17.01 -17.74 8.38
C TYR A 35 17.89 -17.53 9.62
N SER A 36 18.71 -18.52 9.94
CA SER A 36 20.09 -18.21 10.31
C SER A 36 21.03 -19.16 9.57
N LEU A 37 21.62 -18.65 8.48
CA LEU A 37 23.05 -18.77 8.15
C LEU A 37 23.29 -18.28 6.71
N ASP A 38 24.11 -17.23 6.65
CA ASP A 38 25.07 -16.92 5.61
C ASP A 38 24.63 -17.10 4.15
N SER A 39 24.39 -15.95 3.53
CA SER A 39 25.07 -15.68 2.28
C SER A 39 25.67 -14.30 2.36
N GLN A 40 26.97 -14.30 2.57
CA GLN A 40 27.90 -13.31 2.05
C GLN A 40 27.48 -12.93 0.62
N ARG A 41 26.69 -11.89 0.48
CA ARG A 41 26.54 -11.16 -0.78
C ARG A 41 26.95 -9.74 -0.47
N LEU A 42 28.22 -9.50 -0.78
CA LEU A 42 28.75 -8.25 -1.31
C LEU A 42 27.78 -7.10 -1.14
N SER A 43 28.03 -6.28 -0.11
CA SER A 43 27.48 -4.94 0.01
C SER A 43 27.94 -4.13 -1.21
N LEU A 44 27.24 -4.29 -2.33
CA LEU A 44 27.20 -3.28 -3.36
C LEU A 44 26.40 -2.15 -2.74
N SER A 45 27.15 -1.18 -2.24
CA SER A 45 26.71 0.18 -1.95
C SER A 45 25.54 0.55 -2.86
N ASN A 46 24.38 0.75 -2.23
CA ASN A 46 23.18 1.28 -2.84
C ASN A 46 23.53 2.42 -3.79
N PHE A 47 23.37 2.13 -5.08
CA PHE A 47 22.86 3.00 -6.14
C PHE A 47 22.81 4.49 -5.77
N GLU A 48 23.97 5.15 -5.79
CA GLU A 48 24.07 6.52 -6.29
C GLU A 48 24.00 6.48 -7.82
N GLU A 49 22.96 5.83 -8.37
CA GLU A 49 22.54 6.15 -9.71
C GLU A 49 21.72 7.42 -9.56
N ASN A 50 22.46 8.52 -9.49
CA ASN A 50 21.99 9.84 -9.86
C ASN A 50 21.74 9.79 -11.38
N GLU A 51 20.79 8.91 -11.77
CA GLU A 51 20.19 8.95 -13.09
C GLU A 51 19.75 10.39 -13.24
N LYS A 52 20.30 11.01 -14.26
CA LYS A 52 20.09 12.40 -14.60
C LYS A 52 18.61 12.53 -14.90
N MET A 53 17.79 12.70 -13.85
CA MET A 53 16.35 12.73 -13.95
C MET A 53 16.05 13.90 -14.86
N ASN A 54 15.69 13.59 -16.10
CA ASN A 54 15.23 14.58 -17.04
C ASN A 54 13.87 14.98 -16.49
N HIS A 55 13.85 16.04 -15.67
CA HIS A 55 12.64 16.60 -15.11
C HIS A 55 11.86 17.29 -16.25
N VAL A 56 11.32 16.48 -17.15
CA VAL A 56 10.47 16.88 -18.27
C VAL A 56 9.08 17.27 -17.77
N MET A 57 8.76 16.92 -16.52
CA MET A 57 7.50 17.20 -15.86
C MET A 57 7.73 17.52 -14.37
N ARG A 58 6.82 18.31 -13.80
CA ARG A 58 6.79 18.67 -12.38
C ARG A 58 5.47 18.24 -11.75
N ILE A 59 5.54 17.49 -10.66
CA ILE A 59 4.38 17.10 -9.86
C ILE A 59 4.13 18.18 -8.80
N GLU A 60 2.89 18.65 -8.67
CA GLU A 60 2.50 19.49 -7.55
C GLU A 60 2.51 18.68 -6.26
N THR A 61 3.16 19.20 -5.22
CA THR A 61 3.22 18.49 -3.93
C THR A 61 1.80 18.33 -3.37
N PRO A 62 1.33 17.09 -3.16
CA PRO A 62 0.00 16.87 -2.63
C PRO A 62 -0.16 17.48 -1.25
N LYS A 63 -1.36 17.98 -0.97
CA LYS A 63 -1.74 18.55 0.33
C LYS A 63 -2.94 17.80 0.86
N ASP A 64 -2.93 17.50 2.16
CA ASP A 64 -4.11 17.02 2.89
C ASP A 64 -4.72 15.71 2.37
N TRP A 65 -3.88 14.74 1.97
CA TRP A 65 -4.36 13.42 1.58
C TRP A 65 -4.87 12.64 2.80
N CYS A 66 -6.19 12.63 2.98
CA CYS A 66 -6.86 11.85 4.03
C CYS A 66 -7.16 10.42 3.56
N ARG A 67 -6.91 9.45 4.43
CA ARG A 67 -7.29 8.05 4.17
C ARG A 67 -8.79 7.93 3.96
N GLY A 68 -9.18 7.07 3.03
CA GLY A 68 -10.58 6.85 2.68
C GLY A 68 -11.22 7.94 1.83
N GLN A 69 -10.54 9.07 1.59
CA GLN A 69 -11.02 10.16 0.73
C GLN A 69 -10.41 10.06 -0.67
N ALA A 70 -11.07 10.69 -1.63
CA ALA A 70 -10.50 10.92 -2.95
C ALA A 70 -9.38 11.95 -2.86
N ALA A 71 -8.38 11.82 -3.73
CA ALA A 71 -7.19 12.64 -3.71
C ALA A 71 -6.70 12.90 -5.14
N ASN A 72 -6.25 14.13 -5.41
CA ASN A 72 -5.78 14.52 -6.73
C ASN A 72 -4.25 14.54 -6.77
N VAL A 73 -3.71 14.04 -7.88
CA VAL A 73 -2.33 14.25 -8.31
C VAL A 73 -2.37 15.23 -9.46
N ASN A 74 -1.68 16.36 -9.34
CA ASN A 74 -1.57 17.35 -10.41
C ASN A 74 -0.12 17.44 -10.90
N TRP A 75 0.06 17.74 -12.18
CA TRP A 75 1.38 17.95 -12.77
C TRP A 75 1.35 18.92 -13.93
N THR A 76 2.53 19.45 -14.25
CA THR A 76 2.76 20.34 -15.39
C THR A 76 3.92 19.81 -16.22
N ILE A 77 3.74 19.77 -17.53
CA ILE A 77 4.80 19.44 -18.49
C ILE A 77 5.76 20.64 -18.60
N LEU A 78 7.05 20.40 -18.40
CA LEU A 78 8.11 21.42 -18.50
C LEU A 78 8.73 21.44 -19.89
N ASP A 79 8.84 20.28 -20.55
CA ASP A 79 9.33 20.15 -21.92
C ASP A 79 8.17 19.89 -22.90
N PRO A 80 7.80 20.84 -23.76
CA PRO A 80 6.71 20.67 -24.73
C PRO A 80 6.92 19.55 -25.75
N THR A 81 8.16 19.09 -25.95
CA THR A 81 8.47 17.97 -26.85
C THR A 81 8.14 16.62 -26.22
N PHE A 82 8.02 16.57 -24.89
CA PHE A 82 7.66 15.40 -24.13
C PHE A 82 6.13 15.25 -24.06
N GLN A 83 5.58 14.33 -24.86
CA GLN A 83 4.13 14.11 -24.97
C GLN A 83 3.78 12.62 -24.89
N PRO A 84 4.08 11.92 -23.77
CA PRO A 84 3.60 10.56 -23.60
C PRO A 84 2.07 10.54 -23.54
N ALA A 85 1.45 9.54 -24.18
CA ALA A 85 0.00 9.40 -24.17
C ALA A 85 -0.53 8.98 -22.78
N VAL A 86 0.21 8.10 -22.10
CA VAL A 86 -0.17 7.51 -20.81
C VAL A 86 0.99 7.52 -19.82
N LEU A 87 0.64 7.62 -18.56
CA LEU A 87 1.55 7.66 -17.42
C LEU A 87 1.19 6.56 -16.42
N ARG A 88 2.20 5.98 -15.79
CA ARG A 88 2.04 5.19 -14.55
C ARG A 88 2.30 6.10 -13.36
N ILE A 89 1.46 6.02 -12.35
CA ILE A 89 1.56 6.84 -11.14
C ILE A 89 1.72 5.93 -9.93
N GLU A 90 2.77 6.17 -9.17
CA GLU A 90 3.11 5.41 -7.98
C GLU A 90 3.27 6.32 -6.76
N VAL A 91 2.70 5.89 -5.65
CA VAL A 91 2.92 6.50 -4.33
C VAL A 91 3.94 5.63 -3.60
N CYS A 92 5.09 6.22 -3.31
CA CYS A 92 6.21 5.61 -2.60
C CYS A 92 6.30 6.17 -1.19
N ASN A 93 7.04 5.49 -0.32
CA ASN A 93 7.40 6.01 0.99
C ASN A 93 8.82 5.57 1.35
N THR A 94 9.57 6.42 2.04
CA THR A 94 10.99 6.19 2.35
C THR A 94 11.26 4.97 3.24
N ALA A 95 10.27 4.49 3.99
CA ALA A 95 10.41 3.36 4.89
C ALA A 95 10.15 1.98 4.25
N TRP A 96 9.75 1.91 2.97
CA TRP A 96 9.35 0.66 2.29
C TRP A 96 9.71 0.70 0.81
N ASP A 97 10.19 -0.43 0.31
CA ASP A 97 10.61 -0.55 -1.08
C ASP A 97 9.46 -0.86 -2.06
N VAL A 98 8.26 -1.19 -1.55
CA VAL A 98 7.12 -1.58 -2.37
C VAL A 98 6.21 -0.36 -2.62
N PRO A 99 6.14 0.16 -3.86
CA PRO A 99 5.27 1.29 -4.18
C PRO A 99 3.80 0.87 -4.25
N THR A 100 2.90 1.81 -3.94
CA THR A 100 1.47 1.67 -4.24
C THR A 100 1.21 2.25 -5.63
N THR A 101 0.94 1.39 -6.61
CA THR A 101 0.52 1.85 -7.94
C THR A 101 -0.93 2.31 -7.88
N ILE A 102 -1.16 3.61 -8.10
CA ILE A 102 -2.51 4.20 -8.06
C ILE A 102 -3.13 4.29 -9.45
N ALA A 103 -2.29 4.30 -10.50
CA ALA A 103 -2.71 4.24 -11.88
C ALA A 103 -1.66 3.54 -12.74
N GLU A 104 -2.05 2.48 -13.46
CA GLU A 104 -1.17 1.85 -14.46
C GLU A 104 -1.16 2.63 -15.77
N HIS A 105 -2.29 3.23 -16.16
CA HIS A 105 -2.45 3.95 -17.43
C HIS A 105 -3.30 5.21 -17.23
N ALA A 106 -2.73 6.23 -16.57
CA ALA A 106 -3.35 7.54 -16.45
C ALA A 106 -3.16 8.35 -17.75
N PRO A 107 -4.20 9.00 -18.30
CA PRO A 107 -4.02 9.90 -19.42
C PRO A 107 -3.17 11.11 -19.01
N ASN A 108 -2.29 11.59 -19.89
CA ASN A 108 -1.44 12.74 -19.62
C ASN A 108 -2.20 14.08 -19.78
N THR A 109 -3.14 14.35 -18.88
CA THR A 109 -4.04 15.53 -18.91
C THR A 109 -3.69 16.60 -17.87
N GLY A 110 -2.64 16.40 -17.07
CA GLY A 110 -2.22 17.31 -16.00
C GLY A 110 -2.85 17.04 -14.63
N MET A 111 -3.81 16.12 -14.55
CA MET A 111 -4.47 15.72 -13.30
C MET A 111 -4.91 14.26 -13.35
N TYR A 112 -4.80 13.56 -12.22
CA TYR A 112 -5.39 12.25 -11.97
C TYR A 112 -6.06 12.21 -10.61
N GLU A 113 -7.32 11.77 -10.56
CA GLU A 113 -8.04 11.52 -9.31
C GLU A 113 -7.82 10.08 -8.85
N TRP A 114 -7.14 9.93 -7.71
CA TRP A 114 -7.14 8.69 -6.96
C TRP A 114 -8.41 8.59 -6.11
N LYS A 115 -9.35 7.76 -6.56
CA LYS A 115 -10.70 7.65 -5.97
C LYS A 115 -10.73 7.43 -4.46
N ARG A 116 -9.72 6.77 -3.90
CA ARG A 116 -9.67 6.48 -2.46
C ARG A 116 -8.26 6.17 -1.99
N VAL A 117 -7.69 7.07 -1.19
CA VAL A 117 -6.47 6.80 -0.43
C VAL A 117 -6.70 5.59 0.48
N HIS A 118 -5.83 4.61 0.41
CA HIS A 118 -6.04 3.34 1.10
C HIS A 118 -5.88 3.46 2.62
N TRP A 119 -6.80 2.85 3.37
CA TRP A 119 -6.79 2.87 4.85
C TRP A 119 -5.56 2.20 5.47
N GLY A 120 -4.97 1.23 4.76
CA GLY A 120 -3.77 0.53 5.18
C GLY A 120 -2.48 1.34 5.05
N MET A 121 -2.53 2.53 4.45
CA MET A 121 -1.36 3.40 4.39
C MET A 121 -1.10 4.01 5.77
N PRO A 122 0.13 3.90 6.31
CA PRO A 122 0.48 4.52 7.57
C PRO A 122 0.35 6.04 7.53
N ILE A 123 -0.13 6.62 8.64
CA ILE A 123 -0.18 8.07 8.85
C ILE A 123 1.21 8.52 9.26
N GLN A 124 1.99 8.95 8.28
CA GLN A 124 3.35 9.42 8.49
C GLN A 124 3.73 10.42 7.40
N GLY A 125 4.81 11.17 7.65
CA GLY A 125 5.52 11.91 6.62
C GLY A 125 6.21 10.97 5.63
N ASP A 126 6.90 11.56 4.67
CA ASP A 126 7.84 10.86 3.78
C ASP A 126 7.21 10.02 2.66
N TYR A 127 5.95 10.28 2.32
CA TYR A 127 5.41 9.84 1.04
C TYR A 127 5.87 10.73 -0.09
N PHE A 128 6.07 10.16 -1.27
CA PHE A 128 6.38 10.91 -2.48
C PHE A 128 5.81 10.18 -3.69
N ILE A 129 5.55 10.91 -4.76
CA ILE A 129 4.98 10.35 -5.99
C ILE A 129 6.10 10.19 -7.01
N LYS A 130 6.13 9.04 -7.68
CA LYS A 130 6.87 8.84 -8.91
C LYS A 130 5.89 8.72 -10.07
N MET A 131 6.21 9.36 -11.19
CA MET A 131 5.47 9.20 -12.43
C MET A 131 6.41 8.68 -13.51
N TYR A 132 5.90 7.71 -14.26
CA TYR A 132 6.64 7.08 -15.35
C TYR A 132 5.89 7.28 -16.66
N ALA A 133 6.61 7.63 -17.72
CA ALA A 133 6.10 7.48 -19.07
C ALA A 133 6.16 6.01 -19.46
N ILE A 134 5.14 5.57 -20.19
CA ILE A 134 5.06 4.22 -20.72
C ILE A 134 5.35 4.33 -22.20
N SER A 135 6.47 3.77 -22.65
CA SER A 135 6.80 3.73 -24.07
C SER A 135 5.86 2.77 -24.82
N GLU A 136 5.87 2.84 -26.16
CA GLU A 136 5.10 1.91 -27.01
C GLU A 136 5.46 0.44 -26.76
N LEU A 137 6.67 0.18 -26.25
CA LEU A 137 7.17 -1.15 -25.91
C LEU A 137 6.82 -1.56 -24.47
N GLY A 138 6.09 -0.74 -23.71
CA GLY A 138 5.72 -0.99 -22.32
C GLY A 138 6.85 -0.75 -21.32
N VAL A 139 7.96 -0.14 -21.74
CA VAL A 139 9.07 0.22 -20.85
C VAL A 139 8.69 1.45 -20.04
N LEU A 140 8.94 1.40 -18.73
CA LEU A 140 8.71 2.52 -17.81
C LEU A 140 9.94 3.40 -17.73
N GLU A 141 9.78 4.69 -18.04
CA GLU A 141 10.82 5.71 -17.89
C GLU A 141 10.40 6.70 -16.81
N LEU A 142 11.24 6.92 -15.81
CA LEU A 142 10.95 7.86 -14.71
C LEU A 142 11.05 9.30 -15.22
N VAL A 143 9.96 10.05 -15.15
CA VAL A 143 9.84 11.38 -15.80
C VAL A 143 9.57 12.51 -14.80
N ALA A 144 9.09 12.17 -13.61
CA ALA A 144 8.94 13.12 -12.51
C ALA A 144 8.89 12.45 -11.14
N GLN A 145 9.31 13.20 -10.14
CA GLN A 145 9.19 12.86 -8.73
C GLN A 145 8.71 14.10 -7.95
N SER A 146 7.77 13.91 -7.03
CA SER A 146 7.30 15.00 -6.18
C SER A 146 8.25 15.23 -5.01
N LEU A 147 8.09 16.38 -4.35
CA LEU A 147 8.58 16.53 -2.98
C LEU A 147 7.82 15.58 -2.04
N MET A 148 8.40 15.36 -0.87
CA MET A 148 7.77 14.56 0.17
C MET A 148 6.54 15.26 0.74
N PHE A 149 5.54 14.47 1.11
CA PHE A 149 4.30 14.90 1.73
C PHE A 149 3.83 13.86 2.77
N ALA A 150 2.81 14.22 3.54
CA ALA A 150 2.21 13.35 4.54
C ALA A 150 0.82 12.88 4.12
N ILE A 151 0.49 11.65 4.47
CA ILE A 151 -0.89 11.14 4.44
C ILE A 151 -1.44 11.26 5.86
N VAL A 152 -2.65 11.79 5.98
CA VAL A 152 -3.32 12.09 7.25
C VAL A 152 -4.60 11.26 7.42
N GLN A 153 -5.26 11.44 8.57
CA GLN A 153 -6.44 10.65 8.97
C GLN A 153 -7.69 11.01 8.18
#